data_AF-A8STI2-F1
#
_entry.id   AF-A8STI2-F1
#
_cell.length_a   1.000
_cell.length_b   1.000
_cell.length_c   1.000
_cell.angle_alpha   90.00
_cell.angle_beta   90.00
_cell.angle_gamma   90.00
#
_symmetry.space_group_name_H-M   'P 1'
#
loop_
_entity.id
_entity.type
_entity.pdbx_description
1 polymer ?
#
loop_
_entity_poly.entity_id
_entity_poly.type
_entity_poly.pdbx_seq_one_letter_code
_entity_poly.pdbx_strand_id
1 'polypeptide(L)'
;PQKKKNKCWIWKAYCRDTGYLIDWECGKRDTNTFKKLYERLKKWPVQMYGTDQWEVYEKVIEESPHIQSKKETVGIERNNGRQRHWFARFRRKSIVVSKTKQMVDITMALFAAFHVNKLVDHIPITTF
;
A
#
# COMPACT_ATOMS: atom_id res chain seq x y z
N PRO A 1 -4.31 25.79 13.57
CA PRO A 1 -4.54 24.32 13.54
C PRO A 1 -3.23 23.53 13.76
N GLN A 2 -3.11 22.82 14.88
CA GLN A 2 -1.88 22.11 15.25
C GLN A 2 -1.68 20.89 14.33
N LYS A 3 -0.53 20.82 13.65
CA LYS A 3 -0.18 19.68 12.78
C LYS A 3 -0.14 18.40 13.63
N LYS A 4 -0.81 17.32 13.19
CA LYS A 4 -0.63 15.98 13.77
C LYS A 4 0.86 15.64 13.77
N LYS A 5 1.45 15.49 14.97
CA LYS A 5 2.87 15.15 15.15
C LYS A 5 3.22 13.78 14.54
N ASN A 6 2.25 12.86 14.48
CA ASN A 6 2.46 11.48 14.02
C ASN A 6 1.75 11.25 12.67
N LYS A 7 2.40 11.66 11.57
CA LYS A 7 1.95 11.29 10.21
C LYS A 7 2.26 9.81 9.96
N CYS A 8 1.22 9.04 9.63
CA CYS A 8 1.37 7.66 9.17
C CYS A 8 1.36 7.63 7.64
N TRP A 9 2.42 7.06 7.05
CA TRP A 9 2.54 6.72 5.64
C TRP A 9 2.17 5.25 5.45
N ILE A 10 1.73 4.91 4.24
CA ILE A 10 1.40 3.55 3.83
C ILE A 10 2.26 3.24 2.63
N TRP A 11 3.25 2.38 2.84
CA TRP A 11 4.06 1.80 1.77
C TRP A 11 3.29 0.62 1.19
N LYS A 12 3.22 0.49 -0.13
CA LYS A 12 2.42 -0.55 -0.79
C LYS A 12 3.23 -1.29 -1.83
N ALA A 13 3.07 -2.60 -1.87
CA ALA A 13 3.56 -3.46 -2.93
C ALA A 13 2.39 -3.88 -3.83
N TYR A 14 2.41 -3.43 -5.07
CA TYR A 14 1.34 -3.67 -6.04
C TYR A 14 1.88 -4.50 -7.19
N CYS A 15 1.28 -5.67 -7.44
CA CYS A 15 1.62 -6.48 -8.60
C CYS A 15 0.93 -5.88 -9.83
N ARG A 16 1.72 -5.50 -10.84
CA ARG A 16 1.17 -4.90 -12.06
C ARG A 16 0.35 -5.90 -12.87
N ASP A 17 0.86 -7.11 -13.00
CA ASP A 17 0.31 -8.11 -13.93
C ASP A 17 -1.05 -8.61 -13.45
N THR A 18 -1.17 -8.91 -12.15
CA THR A 18 -2.42 -9.37 -11.54
C THR A 18 -3.32 -8.23 -11.07
N GLY A 19 -2.74 -7.04 -10.90
CA GLY A 19 -3.42 -5.90 -10.31
C GLY A 19 -3.70 -6.04 -8.81
N TYR A 20 -3.07 -7.01 -8.13
CA TYR A 20 -3.25 -7.27 -6.70
C TYR A 20 -2.40 -6.36 -5.81
N LEU A 21 -2.95 -6.03 -4.65
CA LEU A 21 -2.19 -5.46 -3.54
C LEU A 21 -1.60 -6.64 -2.75
N ILE A 22 -0.27 -6.80 -2.83
CA ILE A 22 0.47 -7.96 -2.31
C ILE A 22 0.79 -7.80 -0.83
N ASP A 23 1.27 -6.62 -0.43
CA ASP A 23 1.63 -6.31 0.96
C ASP A 23 1.64 -4.78 1.15
N TRP A 24 1.64 -4.32 2.40
CA TRP A 24 1.80 -2.93 2.78
C TRP A 24 2.47 -2.79 4.16
N GLU A 25 3.14 -1.66 4.40
CA GLU A 25 3.67 -1.31 5.72
C GLU A 25 3.21 0.09 6.12
N CYS A 26 2.56 0.20 7.28
CA CYS A 26 2.19 1.49 7.86
C CYS A 26 3.31 2.02 8.76
N GLY A 27 3.75 3.26 8.56
CA GLY A 27 4.82 3.81 9.38
C GLY A 27 5.27 5.20 8.99
N LYS A 28 6.56 5.46 9.14
CA LYS A 28 7.17 6.73 8.72
C LYS A 28 7.52 6.66 7.23
N ARG A 29 7.75 7.82 6.63
CA ARG A 29 8.34 7.92 5.29
C ARG A 29 9.86 7.88 5.44
N ASP A 30 10.38 6.72 5.82
CA ASP A 30 11.81 6.49 6.04
C ASP A 30 12.26 5.10 5.56
N THR A 31 13.58 4.93 5.46
CA THR A 31 14.24 3.70 5.03
C THR A 31 13.89 2.51 5.89
N ASN A 32 13.78 2.69 7.22
CA ASN A 32 13.51 1.59 8.14
C ASN A 32 12.10 1.00 7.92
N THR A 33 11.11 1.85 7.65
CA THR A 33 9.76 1.39 7.34
C THR A 33 9.74 0.65 6.00
N PHE A 34 10.46 1.16 4.99
CA PHE A 34 10.56 0.48 3.69
C PHE A 34 11.26 -0.88 3.78
N LYS A 35 12.40 -0.97 4.50
CA LYS A 35 13.13 -2.22 4.71
C LYS A 35 12.22 -3.33 5.25
N LYS A 36 11.35 -3.02 6.21
CA LYS A 36 10.39 -4.00 6.74
C LYS A 36 9.44 -4.56 5.68
N LEU A 37 8.98 -3.71 4.76
CA LEU A 37 8.18 -4.15 3.62
C LEU A 37 9.03 -4.99 2.68
N TYR A 38 10.21 -4.48 2.29
CA TYR A 38 11.10 -5.14 1.34
C TYR A 38 11.52 -6.55 1.79
N GLU A 39 11.90 -6.74 3.05
CA GLU A 39 12.23 -8.07 3.60
C GLU A 39 11.07 -9.06 3.46
N ARG A 40 9.82 -8.62 3.63
CA ARG A 40 8.64 -9.48 3.40
C ARG A 40 8.40 -9.77 1.93
N LEU A 41 8.87 -8.90 1.03
CA LEU A 41 8.73 -9.09 -0.42
C LEU A 41 9.72 -10.10 -0.98
N LYS A 42 10.88 -10.31 -0.33
CA LYS A 42 11.91 -11.28 -0.75
C LYS A 42 11.40 -12.73 -0.88
N LYS A 43 10.28 -13.07 -0.20
CA LYS A 43 9.65 -14.40 -0.34
C LYS A 43 8.97 -14.63 -1.70
N TRP A 44 8.74 -13.57 -2.47
CA TRP A 44 8.10 -13.65 -3.78
C TRP A 44 9.16 -13.62 -4.88
N PRO A 45 8.96 -14.34 -6.00
CA PRO A 45 9.85 -14.31 -7.14
C PRO A 45 9.64 -13.01 -7.95
N VAL A 46 10.04 -11.87 -7.39
CA VAL A 46 9.88 -10.56 -8.02
C VAL A 46 10.92 -10.40 -9.13
N GLN A 47 10.46 -10.28 -10.38
CA GLN A 47 11.34 -10.08 -11.53
C GLN A 47 11.86 -8.64 -11.63
N MET A 48 11.10 -7.66 -11.12
CA MET A 48 11.43 -6.24 -11.22
C MET A 48 10.64 -5.42 -10.20
N TYR A 49 11.27 -4.39 -9.64
CA TYR A 49 10.59 -3.36 -8.86
C TYR A 49 10.43 -2.08 -9.69
N GLY A 50 9.21 -1.57 -9.78
CA GLY A 50 8.91 -0.26 -10.34
C GLY A 50 8.57 0.73 -9.22
N THR A 51 9.34 1.81 -9.07
CA THR A 51 9.09 2.85 -8.05
C THR A 51 9.16 4.25 -8.62
N ASP A 52 8.77 5.24 -7.81
CA ASP A 52 9.11 6.64 -8.10
C ASP A 52 10.60 6.91 -7.81
N GLN A 53 11.06 8.12 -8.17
CA GLN A 53 12.47 8.55 -8.07
C GLN A 53 12.88 8.95 -6.66
N TRP A 54 12.42 8.23 -5.63
CA TRP A 54 12.79 8.54 -4.26
C TRP A 54 14.00 7.71 -3.81
N GLU A 55 15.02 8.40 -3.28
CA GLU A 55 16.34 7.87 -2.92
C GLU A 55 16.34 6.64 -1.97
N VAL A 56 15.25 6.41 -1.24
CA VAL A 56 15.17 5.29 -0.30
C VAL A 56 15.12 3.95 -1.04
N TYR A 57 14.56 3.91 -2.25
CA TYR A 57 14.40 2.68 -3.01
C TYR A 57 15.76 2.15 -3.52
N GLU A 58 16.57 3.02 -4.10
CA GLU A 58 17.90 2.68 -4.61
C GLU A 58 18.84 2.16 -3.51
N LYS A 59 18.70 2.70 -2.30
CA LYS A 59 19.54 2.30 -1.14
C LYS A 59 19.16 0.96 -0.52
N VAL A 60 18.04 0.37 -0.91
CA VAL A 60 17.47 -0.82 -0.24
C VAL A 60 17.21 -1.97 -1.21
N ILE A 61 16.85 -1.69 -2.46
CA ILE A 61 16.59 -2.71 -3.47
C ILE A 61 17.94 -3.12 -4.08
N GLU A 62 18.52 -4.20 -3.57
CA GLU A 62 19.88 -4.63 -3.94
C GLU A 62 19.89 -5.69 -5.06
N GLU A 63 18.84 -6.52 -5.16
CA GLU A 63 18.93 -7.83 -5.86
C GLU A 63 18.10 -7.94 -7.15
N SER A 64 17.21 -6.99 -7.44
CA SER A 64 16.31 -7.09 -8.60
C SER A 64 16.39 -5.85 -9.49
N PRO A 65 16.17 -5.99 -10.81
CA PRO A 65 16.05 -4.86 -11.71
C PRO A 65 15.09 -3.80 -11.13
N HIS A 66 15.61 -2.61 -10.92
CA HIS A 66 14.86 -1.47 -10.39
C HIS A 66 14.66 -0.45 -11.49
N ILE A 67 13.40 -0.20 -11.87
CA ILE A 67 13.05 0.77 -12.91
C ILE A 67 12.31 1.94 -12.27
N GLN A 68 12.86 3.13 -12.47
CA GLN A 68 12.21 4.38 -12.09
C GLN A 68 11.53 4.98 -13.31
N SER A 69 10.21 4.80 -13.43
CA SER A 69 9.46 5.44 -14.50
C SER A 69 8.01 5.70 -14.10
N LYS A 70 7.44 6.80 -14.62
CA LYS A 70 6.01 7.12 -14.42
C LYS A 70 5.08 6.06 -15.00
N LYS A 71 5.50 5.38 -16.07
CA LYS A 71 4.71 4.30 -16.69
C LYS A 71 4.54 3.14 -15.71
N GLU A 72 5.56 2.90 -14.88
CA GLU A 72 5.55 1.83 -13.89
C GLU A 72 4.61 2.09 -12.71
N THR A 73 4.28 3.37 -12.42
CA THR A 73 3.52 3.79 -11.23
C THR A 73 2.02 4.05 -11.45
N VAL A 74 1.54 4.05 -12.70
CA VAL A 74 0.12 4.36 -13.01
C VAL A 74 -0.86 3.47 -12.24
N GLY A 75 -0.58 2.16 -12.17
CA GLY A 75 -1.46 1.19 -11.49
C GLY A 75 -1.59 1.46 -9.99
N ILE A 76 -0.46 1.70 -9.32
CA ILE A 76 -0.42 1.98 -7.87
C ILE A 76 -0.99 3.36 -7.54
N GLU A 77 -0.84 4.35 -8.42
CA GLU A 77 -1.47 5.67 -8.31
C GLU A 77 -3.00 5.59 -8.43
N ARG A 78 -3.51 4.81 -9.39
CA ARG A 78 -4.95 4.54 -9.50
C ARG A 78 -5.47 3.79 -8.27
N ASN A 79 -4.70 2.85 -7.74
CA ASN A 79 -5.02 2.14 -6.49
C ASN A 79 -5.06 3.10 -5.28
N ASN A 80 -4.10 4.03 -5.17
CA ASN A 80 -4.10 5.11 -4.17
C ASN A 80 -5.36 6.00 -4.27
N GLY A 81 -5.81 6.30 -5.49
CA GLY A 81 -7.05 7.03 -5.74
C GLY A 81 -8.29 6.27 -5.21
N ARG A 82 -8.42 4.99 -5.57
CA ARG A 82 -9.51 4.11 -5.10
C ARG A 82 -9.55 4.00 -3.58
N GLN A 83 -8.40 3.86 -2.93
CA GLN A 83 -8.32 3.82 -1.47
C GLN A 83 -8.92 5.09 -0.83
N ARG A 84 -8.58 6.28 -1.34
CA ARG A 84 -9.11 7.55 -0.85
C ARG A 84 -10.58 7.79 -1.21
N HIS A 85 -11.06 7.14 -2.26
CA HIS A 85 -12.46 7.17 -2.66
C HIS A 85 -13.32 6.39 -1.66
N TRP A 86 -12.97 5.13 -1.38
CA TRP A 86 -13.75 4.26 -0.51
C TRP A 86 -13.63 4.61 0.98
N PHE A 87 -12.44 4.99 1.43
CA PHE A 87 -12.20 5.23 2.85
C PHE A 87 -11.94 6.70 3.12
N ALA A 88 -12.98 7.39 3.62
CA ALA A 88 -12.92 8.80 4.00
C ALA A 88 -11.77 9.12 4.97
N ARG A 89 -11.32 8.15 5.78
CA ARG A 89 -10.21 8.29 6.74
C ARG A 89 -8.87 8.64 6.09
N PHE A 90 -8.68 8.30 4.82
CA PHE A 90 -7.47 8.67 4.06
C PHE A 90 -7.57 10.04 3.37
N ARG A 91 -8.75 10.69 3.41
CA ARG A 91 -9.00 12.03 2.81
C ARG A 91 -9.36 13.10 3.85
N ARG A 92 -10.08 12.76 4.93
CA ARG A 92 -10.68 13.69 5.91
C ARG A 92 -9.95 13.66 7.25
N LYS A 93 -8.88 14.45 7.36
CA LYS A 93 -7.96 14.46 8.52
C LYS A 93 -8.58 14.88 9.86
N SER A 94 -9.69 15.62 9.84
CA SER A 94 -10.35 16.20 11.03
C SER A 94 -11.59 15.43 11.49
N ILE A 95 -12.28 14.72 10.60
CA ILE A 95 -13.57 14.08 10.90
C ILE A 95 -13.40 12.59 11.17
N VAL A 96 -12.67 11.90 10.29
CA VAL A 96 -12.52 10.44 10.37
C VAL A 96 -11.06 10.15 10.69
N VAL A 97 -10.78 9.99 11.98
CA VAL A 97 -9.41 9.81 12.48
C VAL A 97 -9.13 8.35 12.84
N SER A 98 -7.89 7.91 12.59
CA SER A 98 -7.38 6.65 13.14
C SER A 98 -6.70 6.94 14.47
N LYS A 99 -7.08 6.20 15.51
CA LYS A 99 -6.48 6.32 16.86
C LYS A 99 -5.16 5.56 16.96
N THR A 100 -5.02 4.44 16.24
CA THR A 100 -3.84 3.57 16.28
C THR A 100 -3.36 3.20 14.88
N LYS A 101 -2.09 2.77 14.76
CA LYS A 101 -1.54 2.18 13.53
C LYS A 101 -2.33 0.93 13.12
N GLN A 102 -2.69 0.08 14.09
CA GLN A 102 -3.47 -1.14 13.86
C GLN A 102 -4.81 -0.87 13.15
N MET A 103 -5.51 0.22 13.47
CA MET A 103 -6.74 0.58 12.75
C MET A 103 -6.47 0.89 11.27
N VAL A 104 -5.32 1.49 10.95
CA VAL A 104 -4.91 1.76 9.57
C VAL A 104 -4.62 0.44 8.86
N ASP A 105 -3.89 -0.46 9.50
CA ASP A 105 -3.56 -1.78 8.97
C ASP A 105 -4.81 -2.62 8.69
N ILE A 106 -5.78 -2.65 9.62
CA ILE A 106 -7.06 -3.35 9.41
C ILE A 106 -7.83 -2.74 8.23
N THR A 107 -7.83 -1.41 8.09
CA THR A 107 -8.50 -0.76 6.93
C THR A 107 -7.81 -1.16 5.63
N MET A 108 -6.48 -1.24 5.62
CA MET A 108 -5.73 -1.67 4.45
C MET A 108 -6.01 -3.13 4.11
N ALA A 109 -6.16 -4.01 5.11
CA ALA A 109 -6.55 -5.40 4.92
C ALA A 109 -7.94 -5.52 4.27
N LEU A 110 -8.93 -4.77 4.79
CA LEU A 110 -10.26 -4.72 4.19
C LEU A 110 -10.22 -4.16 2.76
N PHE A 111 -9.46 -3.10 2.52
CA PHE A 111 -9.29 -2.56 1.18
C PHE A 111 -8.67 -3.58 0.21
N ALA A 112 -7.62 -4.28 0.63
CA ALA A 112 -6.98 -5.32 -0.16
C ALA A 112 -7.97 -6.44 -0.48
N ALA A 113 -8.66 -6.98 0.52
CA ALA A 113 -9.58 -8.11 0.36
C ALA A 113 -10.79 -7.78 -0.53
N PHE A 114 -11.49 -6.67 -0.26
CA PHE A 114 -12.79 -6.39 -0.86
C PHE A 114 -12.73 -5.49 -2.10
N HIS A 115 -11.76 -4.58 -2.20
CA HIS A 115 -11.72 -3.58 -3.27
C HIS A 115 -10.60 -3.76 -4.28
N VAL A 116 -9.53 -4.47 -3.93
CA VAL A 116 -8.38 -4.71 -4.83
C VAL A 116 -8.37 -6.14 -5.33
N ASN A 117 -8.24 -7.11 -4.42
CA ASN A 117 -8.01 -8.51 -4.74
C ASN A 117 -9.32 -9.29 -4.91
N LYS A 118 -10.45 -8.72 -4.45
CA LYS A 118 -11.80 -9.28 -4.55
C LYS A 118 -11.90 -10.75 -4.09
N LEU A 119 -11.28 -11.05 -2.96
CA LEU A 119 -11.20 -12.42 -2.41
C LEU A 119 -12.56 -12.98 -1.94
N VAL A 120 -13.63 -12.19 -2.06
CA VAL A 120 -14.96 -12.47 -1.50
C VAL A 120 -16.02 -12.65 -2.59
N ASP A 121 -15.63 -12.63 -3.87
CA ASP A 121 -16.53 -12.92 -5.01
C ASP A 121 -17.04 -14.40 -5.01
N HIS A 122 -16.70 -15.21 -3.99
CA HIS A 122 -17.15 -16.59 -3.78
C HIS A 122 -17.97 -16.83 -2.49
N ILE A 123 -18.47 -15.80 -1.79
CA ILE A 123 -19.49 -16.06 -0.75
C ILE A 123 -20.84 -16.22 -1.47
N PRO A 124 -21.45 -17.41 -1.48
CA PRO A 124 -22.81 -17.55 -1.99
C PRO A 124 -23.72 -16.71 -1.08
N ILE A 125 -24.38 -15.72 -1.67
CA ILE A 125 -25.45 -14.96 -1.02
C ILE A 125 -26.69 -15.86 -1.02
N THR A 126 -26.66 -16.93 -0.23
CA THR A 126 -27.81 -17.80 0.01
C THR A 126 -27.83 -18.24 1.47
N THR A 127 -28.02 -17.28 2.38
CA THR A 127 -28.77 -17.53 3.62
C THR A 127 -29.28 -16.22 4.21
N PHE A 128 -30.42 -15.77 3.69
CA PHE A 128 -31.46 -15.08 4.46
C PHE A 128 -32.80 -15.60 3.95
#